data_AF-A0A1S3NDR9-F1
#
_entry.id   AF-A0A1S3NDR9-F1
#
_cell.length_a   1.000
_cell.length_b   1.000
_cell.length_c   1.000
_cell.angle_alpha   90.00
_cell.angle_beta   90.00
_cell.angle_gamma   90.00
#
_symmetry.space_group_name_H-M   'P 1'
#
loop_
_entity.id
_entity.type
_entity.pdbx_description
1 polymer ?
#
loop_
_entity_poly.entity_id
_entity_poly.type
_entity_poly.pdbx_seq_one_letter_code
_entity_poly.pdbx_strand_id
1 'polypeptide(L)'
;MDEEIAIILISVVMFLGCFLLGLIPLLIKLSEKRLQFVSIFGAGLLCGTALAIILPEGVELLEESWRVSSCSVAPVAANKNASDGGVGGQFQEMGPSSKGLPARFFIGVSLVLGFILMFLVDQISSYCSIHDPRTGTSNRNSITATLGLVIHAA
;
A
#
# COMPACT_ATOMS: atom_id res chain seq x y z
N MET A 1 -14.64 1.39 26.89
CA MET A 1 -15.14 0.05 26.52
C MET A 1 -15.65 0.06 25.08
N ASP A 2 -16.26 1.16 24.64
CA ASP A 2 -16.83 1.28 23.28
C ASP A 2 -15.78 1.23 22.16
N GLU A 3 -14.61 1.86 22.34
CA GLU A 3 -13.51 1.83 21.35
C GLU A 3 -12.96 0.41 21.11
N GLU A 4 -12.78 -0.37 22.18
CA GLU A 4 -12.29 -1.75 22.09
C GLU A 4 -13.32 -2.66 21.44
N ILE A 5 -14.61 -2.48 21.78
CA ILE A 5 -15.72 -3.19 21.14
C ILE A 5 -15.81 -2.83 19.65
N ALA A 6 -15.58 -1.57 19.28
CA ALA A 6 -15.58 -1.14 17.89
C ALA A 6 -14.47 -1.81 17.06
N ILE A 7 -13.24 -1.90 17.59
CA ILE A 7 -12.13 -2.58 16.90
C ILE A 7 -12.42 -4.08 16.75
N ILE A 8 -12.95 -4.73 17.79
CA ILE A 8 -13.34 -6.14 17.74
C ILE A 8 -14.45 -6.33 16.70
N LEU A 9 -15.44 -5.44 16.66
CA LEU A 9 -16.55 -5.50 15.71
C LEU A 9 -16.07 -5.28 14.27
N ILE A 10 -15.23 -4.27 14.01
CA ILE A 10 -14.62 -4.03 12.69
C ILE A 10 -13.80 -5.24 12.25
N SER A 11 -13.04 -5.85 13.16
CA SER A 11 -12.21 -7.02 12.85
C SER A 11 -13.06 -8.23 12.47
N VAL A 12 -14.14 -8.49 13.23
CA VAL A 12 -15.10 -9.57 12.92
C VAL A 12 -15.80 -9.32 11.58
N VAL A 13 -16.24 -8.09 11.32
CA VAL A 13 -16.92 -7.72 10.07
C VAL A 13 -15.97 -7.83 8.88
N MET A 14 -14.73 -7.34 8.99
CA MET A 14 -13.72 -7.44 7.95
C MET A 14 -13.35 -8.91 7.67
N PHE A 15 -13.21 -9.72 8.72
CA PHE A 15 -12.95 -11.15 8.59
C PHE A 15 -14.09 -11.86 7.86
N LEU A 16 -15.32 -11.71 8.34
CA LEU A 16 -16.48 -12.39 7.76
C LEU A 16 -16.79 -11.89 6.35
N GLY A 17 -16.64 -10.58 6.11
CA GLY A 17 -16.80 -9.96 4.80
C GLY A 17 -15.79 -10.50 3.78
N CYS A 18 -14.49 -10.48 4.11
CA CYS A 18 -13.45 -11.02 3.24
C CYS A 18 -13.59 -12.53 3.02
N PHE A 19 -13.99 -13.28 4.06
CA PHE A 19 -14.21 -14.72 3.97
C PHE A 19 -15.39 -15.05 3.04
N LEU A 20 -16.55 -14.41 3.23
CA LEU A 20 -17.72 -14.63 2.39
C LEU A 20 -17.47 -14.18 0.95
N LEU A 21 -16.92 -12.97 0.74
CA LEU A 21 -16.60 -12.47 -0.60
C LEU A 21 -15.53 -13.32 -1.29
N GLY A 22 -14.53 -13.81 -0.57
CA GLY A 22 -13.49 -14.70 -1.09
C GLY A 22 -14.00 -16.11 -1.42
N LEU A 23 -15.10 -16.54 -0.82
CA LEU A 23 -15.79 -17.80 -1.14
C LEU A 23 -16.70 -17.69 -2.37
N ILE A 24 -17.12 -16.48 -2.77
CA ILE A 24 -18.01 -16.28 -3.93
C ILE A 24 -17.41 -16.88 -5.22
N PRO A 25 -16.14 -16.62 -5.60
CA PRO A 25 -15.53 -17.25 -6.77
C PRO A 25 -15.41 -18.78 -6.68
N LEU A 26 -15.36 -19.34 -5.45
CA LEU A 26 -15.22 -20.77 -5.21
C LEU A 26 -16.57 -21.52 -5.27
N LEU A 27 -17.67 -20.88 -4.88
CA LEU A 27 -18.98 -21.51 -4.77
C LEU A 27 -19.79 -21.52 -6.08
N ILE A 28 -19.54 -20.57 -6.98
CA ILE A 28 -20.36 -20.44 -8.19
C ILE A 28 -19.58 -20.97 -9.40
N LYS A 29 -20.10 -22.02 -10.07
CA LYS A 29 -19.56 -22.52 -11.35
C LYS A 29 -19.85 -21.52 -12.47
N LEU A 30 -19.02 -20.49 -12.58
CA LEU A 30 -19.18 -19.44 -13.57
C LEU A 30 -18.62 -19.89 -14.93
N SER A 31 -19.37 -19.62 -15.99
CA SER A 31 -18.87 -19.71 -17.37
C SER A 31 -17.71 -18.71 -17.56
N GLU A 32 -16.71 -19.04 -18.40
CA GLU A 32 -15.51 -18.21 -18.65
C GLU A 32 -15.83 -16.72 -18.88
N LYS A 33 -16.92 -16.43 -19.59
CA LYS A 33 -17.36 -15.05 -19.84
C LYS A 33 -17.70 -14.29 -18.55
N ARG A 34 -18.34 -14.94 -17.59
CA ARG A 34 -18.71 -14.33 -16.31
C ARG A 34 -17.49 -14.17 -15.40
N LEU A 35 -16.55 -15.12 -15.45
CA LEU A 35 -15.30 -15.01 -14.71
C LEU A 35 -14.44 -13.84 -15.21
N GLN A 36 -14.43 -13.58 -16.53
CA GLN A 36 -13.77 -12.39 -17.07
C GLN A 36 -14.41 -11.08 -16.61
N PHE A 37 -15.74 -10.99 -16.57
CA PHE A 37 -16.43 -9.81 -16.04
C PHE A 37 -16.12 -9.58 -14.55
N VAL A 38 -16.04 -10.64 -13.75
CA VAL A 38 -15.67 -10.54 -12.33
C VAL A 38 -14.20 -10.11 -12.17
N SER A 39 -13.30 -10.60 -13.01
CA SER A 39 -11.88 -10.20 -13.01
C SER A 39 -11.70 -8.74 -13.42
N ILE A 40 -12.37 -8.29 -14.49
CA ILE A 40 -12.31 -6.88 -14.93
C ILE A 40 -12.92 -5.94 -13.87
N PHE A 41 -14.01 -6.38 -13.23
CA PHE A 41 -14.64 -5.63 -12.15
C PHE A 41 -13.75 -5.58 -10.90
N GLY A 42 -13.11 -6.70 -10.53
CA GLY A 42 -12.17 -6.77 -9.43
C GLY A 42 -10.94 -5.90 -9.67
N ALA A 43 -10.36 -5.93 -10.88
CA ALA A 43 -9.26 -5.06 -11.27
C ALA A 43 -9.66 -3.57 -11.23
N GLY A 44 -10.86 -3.23 -11.72
CA GLY A 44 -11.41 -1.88 -11.65
C GLY A 44 -11.68 -1.41 -10.21
N LEU A 45 -12.19 -2.29 -9.34
CA LEU A 45 -12.44 -2.00 -7.93
C LEU A 45 -11.12 -1.79 -7.17
N LEU A 46 -10.13 -2.68 -7.36
CA LEU A 46 -8.81 -2.54 -6.75
C LEU A 46 -8.11 -1.25 -7.20
N CYS A 47 -8.14 -0.93 -8.49
CA CYS A 47 -7.60 0.31 -9.03
C CYS A 47 -8.35 1.55 -8.51
N GLY A 48 -9.69 1.47 -8.43
CA GLY A 48 -10.54 2.53 -7.89
C GLY A 48 -10.24 2.85 -6.43
N THR A 49 -10.16 1.83 -5.56
CA THR A 49 -9.82 2.01 -4.14
C THR A 49 -8.41 2.57 -3.97
N ALA A 50 -7.45 2.12 -4.78
CA ALA A 50 -6.09 2.63 -4.75
C ALA A 50 -6.03 4.13 -5.05
N LEU A 51 -6.76 4.61 -6.06
CA LEU A 51 -6.75 6.01 -6.47
C LEU A 51 -7.64 6.92 -5.62
N ALA A 52 -8.79 6.42 -5.14
CA ALA A 52 -9.79 7.25 -4.45
C ALA A 52 -9.56 7.37 -2.94
N ILE A 53 -8.91 6.37 -2.31
CA ILE A 53 -8.74 6.32 -0.85
C ILE A 53 -7.26 6.18 -0.49
N ILE A 54 -6.57 5.18 -1.03
CA ILE A 54 -5.17 4.90 -0.64
C ILE A 54 -4.22 6.01 -1.05
N LEU A 55 -4.37 6.59 -2.26
CA LEU A 55 -3.53 7.71 -2.70
C LEU A 55 -3.75 8.98 -1.85
N PRO A 56 -4.99 9.46 -1.64
CA PRO A 56 -5.24 10.63 -0.80
C PRO A 56 -4.74 10.47 0.63
N GLU A 57 -5.06 9.34 1.29
CA GLU A 57 -4.62 9.07 2.66
C GLU A 57 -3.09 8.92 2.75
N GLY A 58 -2.47 8.24 1.78
CA GLY A 58 -1.01 8.07 1.74
C GLY A 58 -0.25 9.38 1.54
N VAL A 59 -0.81 10.33 0.78
CA VAL A 59 -0.23 11.66 0.58
C VAL A 59 -0.35 12.51 1.85
N GLU A 60 -1.49 12.47 2.52
CA GLU A 60 -1.73 13.20 3.77
C GLU A 60 -0.74 12.74 4.87
N LEU A 61 -0.58 11.44 5.05
CA LEU A 61 0.37 10.86 6.02
C LEU A 61 1.84 11.24 5.74
N LEU A 62 2.22 11.33 4.46
CA LEU A 62 3.59 11.67 4.06
C LEU A 62 3.89 13.16 4.28
N GLU A 63 2.94 14.04 3.97
CA GLU A 63 3.06 15.48 4.22
C GLU A 63 3.15 15.78 5.73
N GLU A 64 2.36 15.10 6.57
CA GLU A 64 2.43 15.21 8.03
C GLU A 64 3.79 14.74 8.58
N SER A 65 4.27 13.59 8.12
CA SER A 65 5.58 13.04 8.53
C SER A 65 6.74 13.96 8.14
N TRP A 66 6.69 14.58 6.95
CA TRP A 66 7.71 15.52 6.48
C TRP A 66 7.74 16.82 7.31
N ARG A 67 6.55 17.32 7.68
CA ARG A 67 6.43 18.50 8.56
C ARG A 67 6.97 18.24 9.96
N VAL A 68 6.69 17.07 10.53
CA VAL A 68 7.21 16.65 11.85
C VAL A 68 8.73 16.49 11.81
N SER A 69 9.27 15.84 10.77
CA SER A 69 10.72 15.64 10.63
C SER A 69 11.49 16.96 10.50
N SER A 70 10.90 17.98 9.84
CA SER A 70 11.51 19.31 9.70
C SER A 70 11.53 20.13 11.01
N CYS A 71 10.68 19.80 11.99
CA CYS A 71 10.63 20.50 13.28
C CYS A 71 11.61 19.92 14.31
N SER A 72 11.91 18.62 14.24
CA SER A 72 12.88 17.94 15.12
C SER A 72 14.35 18.27 14.82
N VAL A 73 14.64 19.07 13.79
CA VAL A 73 15.98 19.60 13.49
C VAL A 73 16.13 21.10 13.80
N ALA A 74 15.16 21.74 14.47
CA ALA A 74 15.48 22.99 15.17
C ALA A 74 16.50 22.63 16.27
N PRO A 75 17.75 23.13 16.22
CA PRO A 75 18.70 22.86 17.28
C PRO A 75 18.06 23.34 18.58
N VAL A 76 18.08 22.48 19.60
CA VAL A 76 17.88 22.89 20.98
C VAL A 76 18.95 23.92 21.31
N ALA A 77 18.62 25.18 21.04
CA ALA A 77 19.35 26.37 21.44
C ALA A 77 18.32 27.37 21.96
N ALA A 78 17.62 27.00 23.04
CA ALA A 78 16.87 27.96 23.84
C ALA A 78 16.57 27.39 25.24
N ASN A 79 17.51 27.55 26.17
CA ASN A 79 17.13 27.86 27.54
C ASN A 79 17.90 29.09 28.05
N LYS A 80 17.20 30.22 27.98
CA LYS A 80 17.16 31.43 28.82
C LYS A 80 18.48 32.01 29.32
N ASN A 81 18.71 33.28 28.96
CA ASN A 81 18.82 34.36 29.94
C ASN A 81 18.23 35.66 29.36
N ALA A 82 17.39 36.29 30.18
CA ALA A 82 16.74 37.56 29.91
C ALA A 82 17.78 38.69 29.79
N SER A 83 17.57 39.64 28.88
CA SER A 83 17.62 41.08 29.14
C SER A 83 17.47 41.90 27.86
N ASP A 84 16.56 42.87 27.97
CA ASP A 84 16.66 44.25 27.48
C ASP A 84 16.50 44.57 25.99
N GLY A 85 15.84 45.71 25.77
CA GLY A 85 15.22 46.09 24.51
C GLY A 85 16.14 46.71 23.46
N GLY A 86 15.56 46.96 22.29
CA GLY A 86 16.16 47.75 21.23
C GLY A 86 15.50 47.54 19.87
N VAL A 87 14.85 48.59 19.35
CA VAL A 87 14.41 48.72 17.95
C VAL A 87 15.62 49.12 17.09
N GLY A 88 15.87 48.42 15.99
CA GLY A 88 16.86 48.82 14.98
C GLY A 88 16.97 47.78 13.86
N GLY A 89 16.70 48.17 12.62
CA GLY A 89 16.59 47.27 11.47
C GLY A 89 17.87 47.03 10.67
N GLN A 90 17.75 46.04 9.77
CA GLN A 90 18.50 45.77 8.53
C GLN A 90 19.93 45.21 8.74
N PHE A 91 20.41 44.14 8.09
CA PHE A 91 20.12 43.54 6.78
C PHE A 91 20.76 42.12 6.71
N GLN A 92 20.24 41.25 5.83
CA GLN A 92 20.80 39.94 5.38
C GLN A 92 20.64 38.77 6.38
N GLU A 93 19.72 37.81 6.19
CA GLU A 93 19.66 36.89 5.05
C GLU A 93 18.25 36.70 4.46
N MET A 94 18.25 36.44 3.16
CA MET A 94 17.13 36.41 2.23
C MET A 94 16.36 35.08 2.28
N GLY A 95 15.04 35.13 2.53
CA GLY A 95 14.08 34.20 1.91
C GLY A 95 13.08 33.47 2.84
N PRO A 96 11.85 33.98 3.02
CA PRO A 96 10.71 33.22 3.54
C PRO A 96 9.93 32.54 2.39
N SER A 97 10.60 31.80 1.51
CA SER A 97 9.96 31.12 0.38
C SER A 97 10.85 30.02 -0.20
N SER A 98 10.26 28.91 -0.66
CA SER A 98 10.86 27.60 -1.00
C SER A 98 11.04 26.71 0.25
N LYS A 99 10.37 25.57 0.43
CA LYS A 99 10.31 24.43 -0.47
C LYS A 99 9.03 23.60 -0.22
N GLY A 100 7.90 23.97 -0.82
CA GLY A 100 6.76 23.05 -0.95
C GLY A 100 6.99 21.96 -2.02
N LEU A 101 8.02 22.13 -2.88
CA LEU A 101 8.32 21.23 -4.01
C LEU A 101 8.81 19.80 -3.69
N PRO A 102 9.59 19.53 -2.63
CA PRO A 102 10.24 18.22 -2.48
C PRO A 102 9.24 17.12 -2.13
N ALA A 103 8.28 17.36 -1.23
CA ALA A 103 7.32 16.33 -0.82
C ALA A 103 6.41 15.88 -1.98
N ARG A 104 5.80 16.82 -2.71
CA ARG A 104 5.03 16.53 -3.94
C ARG A 104 5.84 15.82 -5.04
N PHE A 105 7.14 16.12 -5.15
CA PHE A 105 8.03 15.41 -6.07
C PHE A 105 8.27 13.97 -5.61
N PHE A 106 8.52 13.74 -4.31
CA PHE A 106 8.67 12.41 -3.73
C PHE A 106 7.39 11.56 -3.86
N ILE A 107 6.21 12.16 -3.73
CA ILE A 107 4.93 11.50 -4.00
C ILE A 107 4.89 10.98 -5.44
N GLY A 108 5.21 11.84 -6.40
CA GLY A 108 5.29 11.46 -7.81
C GLY A 108 6.32 10.33 -8.06
N VAL A 109 7.51 10.43 -7.47
CA VAL A 109 8.55 9.39 -7.59
C VAL A 109 8.10 8.06 -6.98
N SER A 110 7.49 8.06 -5.81
CA SER A 110 6.98 6.85 -5.16
C SER A 110 5.83 6.20 -5.95
N LEU A 111 4.92 7.00 -6.52
CA LEU A 111 3.85 6.48 -7.38
C LEU A 111 4.39 5.88 -8.68
N VAL A 112 5.36 6.55 -9.32
CA VAL A 112 6.03 6.02 -10.53
C VAL A 112 6.81 4.76 -10.20
N LEU A 113 7.51 4.71 -9.06
CA LEU A 113 8.24 3.52 -8.62
C LEU A 113 7.30 2.34 -8.35
N GLY A 114 6.16 2.58 -7.67
CA GLY A 114 5.14 1.56 -7.43
C GLY A 114 4.53 1.04 -8.73
N PHE A 115 4.27 1.93 -9.70
CA PHE A 115 3.79 1.55 -11.02
C PHE A 115 4.81 0.72 -11.80
N ILE A 116 6.09 1.12 -11.79
CA ILE A 116 7.18 0.35 -12.44
C ILE A 116 7.33 -1.03 -11.78
N LEU A 117 7.21 -1.12 -10.46
CA LEU A 117 7.28 -2.41 -9.75
C LEU A 117 6.09 -3.30 -10.11
N MET A 118 4.85 -2.79 -10.12
CA MET A 118 3.68 -3.54 -10.59
C MET A 118 3.87 -4.03 -12.03
N PHE A 119 4.37 -3.17 -12.93
CA PHE A 119 4.70 -3.55 -14.31
C PHE A 119 5.79 -4.63 -14.38
N LEU A 120 6.84 -4.52 -13.56
CA LEU A 120 7.92 -5.50 -13.51
C LEU A 120 7.41 -6.87 -13.03
N VAL A 121 6.53 -6.90 -12.03
CA VAL A 121 5.89 -8.14 -11.55
C VAL A 121 5.05 -8.78 -12.65
N ASP A 122 4.29 -8.00 -13.41
CA ASP A 122 3.50 -8.50 -14.54
C ASP A 122 4.39 -9.07 -15.67
N GLN A 123 5.51 -8.38 -15.96
CA GLN A 123 6.51 -8.85 -16.93
C GLN A 123 7.20 -10.13 -16.48
N ILE A 124 7.57 -10.25 -15.20
CA ILE A 124 8.17 -11.48 -14.64
C ILE A 124 7.16 -12.63 -14.66
N SER A 125 5.90 -12.36 -14.31
CA SER A 125 4.82 -13.35 -14.36
C SER A 125 4.61 -13.87 -15.79
N SER A 126 4.53 -12.96 -16.77
CA SER A 126 4.43 -13.31 -18.19
C SER A 126 5.66 -14.06 -18.71
N TYR A 127 6.86 -13.66 -18.26
CA TYR A 127 8.11 -14.32 -18.64
C TYR A 127 8.23 -15.74 -18.06
N CYS A 128 7.83 -15.95 -16.80
CA CYS A 128 7.78 -17.27 -16.18
C CYS A 128 6.67 -18.16 -16.77
N SER A 129 5.51 -17.59 -17.15
CA SER A 129 4.45 -18.35 -17.82
C SER A 129 4.86 -18.84 -19.21
N ILE A 130 5.75 -18.13 -19.90
CA ILE A 130 6.36 -18.56 -21.17
C ILE A 130 7.41 -19.67 -20.95
N HIS A 131 7.99 -19.75 -19.76
CA HIS A 131 8.90 -20.82 -19.34
C HIS A 131 8.18 -21.91 -18.52
N ASP A 132 6.94 -22.25 -18.89
CA ASP A 132 6.35 -23.57 -18.62
C ASP A 132 6.42 -24.41 -19.91
N PRO A 133 7.58 -25.03 -20.22
CA PRO A 133 7.67 -26.04 -21.26
C PRO A 133 6.98 -27.31 -20.75
N ARG A 134 5.65 -27.32 -20.73
CA ARG A 134 4.89 -28.53 -20.44
C ARG A 134 4.76 -29.38 -21.70
N THR A 135 5.72 -30.28 -21.90
CA THR A 135 5.44 -31.65 -22.41
C THR A 135 6.64 -32.55 -22.14
N GLY A 136 6.53 -33.37 -21.10
CA GLY A 136 7.50 -34.41 -20.76
C GLY A 136 6.95 -35.30 -19.66
N THR A 137 6.08 -36.22 -20.07
CA THR A 137 5.53 -37.36 -19.31
C THR A 137 6.38 -37.82 -18.12
N SER A 138 5.82 -37.87 -16.90
CA SER A 138 5.99 -39.03 -16.00
C SER A 138 5.13 -38.88 -14.73
N ASN A 139 4.02 -39.61 -14.74
CA ASN A 139 3.40 -40.33 -13.63
C ASN A 139 4.10 -40.20 -12.24
N ARG A 140 3.69 -39.23 -11.42
CA ARG A 140 4.09 -39.14 -9.99
C ARG A 140 2.90 -38.71 -9.14
N ASN A 141 1.79 -39.40 -9.33
CA ASN A 141 0.47 -38.97 -8.87
C ASN A 141 0.04 -39.54 -7.50
N SER A 142 0.93 -40.15 -6.70
CA SER A 142 0.50 -40.79 -5.44
C SER A 142 1.23 -40.35 -4.17
N ILE A 143 2.35 -39.64 -4.24
CA ILE A 143 3.13 -39.27 -3.04
C ILE A 143 2.88 -37.80 -2.63
N THR A 144 2.67 -36.90 -3.59
CA THR A 144 2.43 -35.47 -3.33
C THR A 144 1.06 -35.19 -2.72
N ALA A 145 0.03 -35.97 -3.08
CA ALA A 145 -1.32 -35.77 -2.55
C ALA A 145 -1.42 -36.06 -1.04
N THR A 146 -0.69 -37.07 -0.53
CA THR A 146 -0.71 -37.46 0.88
C THR A 146 0.11 -36.53 1.77
N LEU A 147 1.24 -36.00 1.26
CA LEU A 147 2.01 -34.95 1.94
C LEU A 147 1.25 -33.63 2.01
N GLY A 148 0.52 -33.26 0.94
CA GLY A 148 -0.31 -32.05 0.92
C GLY A 148 -1.48 -32.08 1.90
N LEU A 149 -2.02 -33.27 2.20
CA LEU A 149 -3.10 -33.45 3.19
C LEU A 149 -2.59 -33.40 4.64
N VAL A 150 -1.40 -33.94 4.92
CA VAL A 150 -0.79 -33.90 6.28
C VAL A 150 -0.40 -32.47 6.69
N ILE A 151 0.03 -31.64 5.76
CA ILE A 151 0.44 -30.25 6.05
C ILE A 151 -0.75 -29.34 6.35
N HIS A 152 -1.97 -29.66 5.88
CA HIS A 152 -3.16 -28.83 6.10
C HIS A 152 -3.97 -29.24 7.35
N ALA A 153 -3.55 -30.28 8.08
CA ALA A 153 -4.24 -30.79 9.26
C ALA A 153 -3.48 -30.58 10.58
N ALA A 154 -2.37 -29.83 10.55
CA ALA A 154 -1.57 -29.48 11.74
C ALA A 154 -1.73 -28.00 12.10
#